data_AF-A0A1G2W9Y6-F1
#
_entry.id   AF-A0A1G2W9Y6-F1
#
_cell.length_a   1.000
_cell.length_b   1.000
_cell.length_c   1.000
_cell.angle_alpha   90.00
_cell.angle_beta   90.00
_cell.angle_gamma   90.00
#
_symmetry.space_group_name_H-M   'P 1'
#
loop_
_entity.id
_entity.type
_entity.pdbx_description
1 polymer ?
#
loop_
_entity_poly.entity_id
_entity_poly.type
_entity_poly.pdbx_seq_one_letter_code
_entity_poly.pdbx_strand_id
1 'polypeptide(L)'
;MRRQMLLAAAVVAAFTAVPAMSYAQGRRDPEAEQRKQQEEAAKKRRQREEWGDNQAPLQALRNAGPCPFVKSLYDAARYVEFKEGREASANVAWSGEIQGISAGCQYKDEEPIQLRMEVLFEVGKGPQADGRQKTYRYWVAVTDRNRSVLAKETFDLPVTFPEGEDRLYVTENINNITIPRASISTSGSNFEVLIGFEVTPQMAAFNRDGKRFRLNVGQASNTPNP
;
A
#
# COMPACT_ATOMS: atom_id res chain seq x y z
N MET A 1 2.97 -48.96 57.70
CA MET A 1 1.96 -50.04 57.78
C MET A 1 0.57 -49.42 57.76
N ARG A 2 -0.37 -50.04 57.03
CA ARG A 2 -1.85 -49.97 57.04
C ARG A 2 -2.51 -49.17 58.20
N ARG A 3 -3.69 -48.52 58.13
CA ARG A 3 -4.78 -48.26 57.14
C ARG A 3 -5.94 -47.60 57.95
N GLN A 4 -6.86 -46.88 57.28
CA GLN A 4 -8.29 -46.62 57.63
C GLN A 4 -8.64 -45.45 58.59
N MET A 5 -9.33 -44.40 58.09
CA MET A 5 -10.81 -44.16 57.98
C MET A 5 -11.47 -44.01 59.37
N LEU A 6 -12.36 -43.06 59.71
CA LEU A 6 -13.15 -42.00 59.03
C LEU A 6 -13.91 -41.23 60.15
N LEU A 7 -14.40 -40.00 59.83
CA LEU A 7 -15.54 -39.26 60.45
C LEU A 7 -15.34 -38.72 61.89
N ALA A 8 -15.87 -37.58 62.35
CA ALA A 8 -16.58 -36.40 61.83
C ALA A 8 -16.71 -35.41 63.03
N ALA A 9 -17.05 -34.14 62.77
CA ALA A 9 -17.95 -33.27 63.58
C ALA A 9 -17.43 -31.84 63.84
N ALA A 10 -18.22 -30.90 63.30
CA ALA A 10 -18.74 -29.66 63.89
C ALA A 10 -17.85 -28.76 64.76
N VAL A 11 -17.65 -27.52 64.32
CA VAL A 11 -17.68 -26.33 65.18
C VAL A 11 -18.33 -25.17 64.42
N VAL A 12 -19.29 -24.50 65.06
CA VAL A 12 -19.98 -23.29 64.59
C VAL A 12 -19.56 -22.09 65.44
N ALA A 13 -19.47 -20.93 64.76
CA ALA A 13 -19.31 -19.54 65.25
C ALA A 13 -17.88 -19.13 65.68
N ALA A 14 -17.40 -17.90 65.45
CA ALA A 14 -18.08 -16.65 65.19
C ALA A 14 -17.23 -15.63 64.39
N PHE A 15 -17.95 -14.63 63.87
CA PHE A 15 -17.62 -13.52 62.98
C PHE A 15 -16.42 -12.61 63.37
N THR A 16 -15.64 -12.20 62.36
CA THR A 16 -15.21 -10.79 62.11
C THR A 16 -14.91 -10.57 60.61
N ALA A 17 -15.22 -9.38 60.10
CA ALA A 17 -15.48 -9.01 58.70
C ALA A 17 -14.28 -8.92 57.73
N VAL A 18 -14.50 -9.27 56.46
CA VAL A 18 -13.69 -8.97 55.25
C VAL A 18 -14.66 -8.80 54.04
N PRO A 19 -14.47 -7.86 53.11
CA PRO A 19 -15.44 -7.62 52.03
C PRO A 19 -15.38 -8.73 50.97
N ALA A 20 -16.55 -9.22 50.54
CA ALA A 20 -16.66 -10.13 49.41
C ALA A 20 -17.39 -9.41 48.26
N MET A 21 -16.75 -9.34 47.08
CA MET A 21 -17.43 -9.05 45.83
C MET A 21 -18.60 -10.02 45.65
N SER A 22 -19.77 -9.52 45.25
CA SER A 22 -20.89 -10.35 44.85
C SER A 22 -21.35 -9.98 43.45
N TYR A 23 -21.06 -10.87 42.51
CA TYR A 23 -21.79 -11.04 41.25
C TYR A 23 -23.11 -11.76 41.55
N ALA A 24 -24.26 -11.20 41.14
CA ALA A 24 -25.50 -11.91 40.82
C ALA A 24 -26.63 -10.89 40.54
N GLN A 25 -27.61 -11.06 39.67
CA GLN A 25 -27.97 -12.05 38.67
C GLN A 25 -29.06 -11.37 37.83
N GLY A 26 -28.76 -10.92 36.61
CA GLY A 26 -29.80 -10.48 35.69
C GLY A 26 -30.59 -11.71 35.23
N ARG A 27 -31.89 -11.75 35.55
CA ARG A 27 -32.83 -12.81 35.11
C ARG A 27 -32.76 -12.89 33.57
N ARG A 28 -32.15 -13.95 33.03
CA ARG A 28 -32.18 -14.24 31.60
C ARG A 28 -33.61 -14.63 31.24
N ASP A 29 -34.31 -13.74 30.53
CA ASP A 29 -35.60 -14.04 29.93
C ASP A 29 -35.36 -14.90 28.68
N PRO A 30 -35.68 -16.21 28.71
CA PRO A 30 -35.41 -17.11 27.60
C PRO A 30 -36.19 -16.71 26.33
N GLU A 31 -37.36 -16.11 26.49
CA GLU A 31 -38.20 -15.70 25.37
C GLU A 31 -37.61 -14.47 24.66
N ALA A 32 -36.98 -13.56 25.41
CA ALA A 32 -36.27 -12.42 24.85
C ALA A 32 -35.02 -12.84 24.05
N GLU A 33 -34.26 -13.82 24.55
CA GLU A 33 -33.12 -14.39 23.82
C GLU A 33 -33.58 -15.10 22.53
N GLN A 34 -34.70 -15.82 22.58
CA GLN A 34 -35.26 -16.53 21.44
C GLN A 34 -35.77 -15.56 20.34
N ARG A 35 -36.44 -14.46 20.72
CA ARG A 35 -36.84 -13.39 19.79
C ARG A 35 -35.63 -12.75 19.11
N LYS A 36 -34.56 -12.48 19.87
CA LYS A 36 -33.33 -11.87 19.34
C LYS A 36 -32.62 -12.79 18.35
N GLN A 37 -32.55 -14.09 18.66
CA GLN A 37 -31.99 -15.09 17.73
C GLN A 37 -32.80 -15.20 16.44
N GLN A 38 -34.14 -15.16 16.53
CA GLN A 38 -35.01 -15.19 15.34
C GLN A 38 -34.82 -13.94 14.48
N GLU A 39 -34.68 -12.76 15.09
CA GLU A 39 -34.45 -11.50 14.38
C GLU A 39 -33.06 -11.48 13.71
N GLU A 40 -32.02 -11.97 14.39
CA GLU A 40 -30.68 -12.11 13.82
C GLU A 40 -30.64 -13.13 12.68
N ALA A 41 -31.37 -14.25 12.81
CA ALA A 41 -31.50 -15.24 11.74
C ALA A 41 -32.24 -14.67 10.52
N ALA A 42 -33.29 -13.88 10.74
CA ALA A 42 -34.02 -13.19 9.68
C ALA A 42 -33.15 -12.15 8.97
N LYS A 43 -32.37 -11.37 9.72
CA LYS A 43 -31.39 -10.41 9.15
C LYS A 43 -30.32 -11.12 8.33
N LYS A 44 -29.75 -12.22 8.83
CA LYS A 44 -28.75 -13.02 8.09
C LYS A 44 -29.32 -13.64 6.82
N ARG A 45 -30.60 -14.07 6.83
CA ARG A 45 -31.29 -14.58 5.64
C ARG A 45 -31.50 -13.49 4.60
N ARG A 46 -32.04 -12.33 5.00
CA ARG A 46 -32.20 -11.18 4.09
C ARG A 46 -30.86 -10.70 3.53
N GLN A 47 -29.83 -10.61 4.37
CA GLN A 47 -28.49 -10.26 3.91
C GLN A 47 -27.94 -11.28 2.91
N ARG A 48 -28.22 -12.58 3.09
CA ARG A 48 -27.85 -13.61 2.12
C ARG A 48 -28.73 -13.57 0.87
N GLU A 49 -29.97 -13.14 0.94
CA GLU A 49 -30.82 -12.97 -0.26
C GLU A 49 -30.42 -11.73 -1.06
N GLU A 50 -30.05 -10.64 -0.38
CA GLU A 50 -29.61 -9.37 -0.99
C GLU A 50 -28.16 -9.42 -1.50
N TRP A 51 -27.27 -10.18 -0.83
CA TRP A 51 -25.83 -10.22 -1.11
C TRP A 51 -25.29 -11.62 -1.42
N GLY A 52 -26.13 -12.65 -1.41
CA GLY A 52 -25.69 -14.04 -1.58
C GLY A 52 -25.41 -14.36 -3.03
N ASP A 53 -24.15 -14.72 -3.26
CA ASP A 53 -23.61 -15.34 -4.47
C ASP A 53 -24.10 -14.71 -5.78
N ASN A 54 -23.77 -13.42 -5.94
CA ASN A 54 -23.73 -12.79 -7.25
C ASN A 54 -22.56 -13.36 -8.07
N GLN A 55 -22.55 -14.68 -8.32
CA GLN A 55 -21.92 -15.23 -9.51
C GLN A 55 -22.80 -14.85 -10.71
N ALA A 56 -22.90 -13.54 -10.97
CA ALA A 56 -23.29 -13.09 -12.28
C ALA A 56 -22.34 -13.79 -13.25
N PRO A 57 -22.85 -14.41 -14.35
CA PRO A 57 -22.00 -14.78 -15.45
C PRO A 57 -21.59 -13.49 -16.15
N LEU A 58 -20.82 -12.65 -15.46
CA LEU A 58 -20.01 -11.66 -16.12
C LEU A 58 -19.22 -12.48 -17.11
N GLN A 59 -19.42 -12.24 -18.40
CA GLN A 59 -18.51 -12.74 -19.42
C GLN A 59 -17.15 -12.33 -18.92
N ALA A 60 -16.42 -13.31 -18.40
CA ALA A 60 -15.11 -13.03 -17.93
C ALA A 60 -14.39 -12.63 -19.22
N LEU A 61 -14.09 -11.34 -19.36
CA LEU A 61 -12.89 -10.89 -20.04
C LEU A 61 -11.73 -11.47 -19.23
N ARG A 62 -11.65 -12.80 -19.25
CA ARG A 62 -10.67 -13.61 -18.58
C ARG A 62 -9.49 -13.41 -19.48
N ASN A 63 -8.62 -12.47 -19.09
CA ASN A 63 -7.27 -12.46 -19.59
C ASN A 63 -6.78 -13.90 -19.56
N ALA A 64 -6.39 -14.42 -20.72
CA ALA A 64 -6.00 -15.83 -20.88
C ALA A 64 -4.85 -16.22 -19.94
N GLY A 65 -4.15 -15.22 -19.37
CA GLY A 65 -3.21 -15.39 -18.26
C GLY A 65 -3.19 -14.19 -17.31
N PRO A 66 -2.41 -14.30 -16.21
CA PRO A 66 -2.19 -13.21 -15.26
C PRO A 66 -1.39 -12.07 -15.88
N CYS A 67 -1.58 -10.84 -15.42
CA CYS A 67 -0.76 -9.73 -15.87
C CYS A 67 0.68 -9.80 -15.32
N PRO A 68 1.66 -9.19 -16.01
CA PRO A 68 2.97 -8.90 -15.45
C PRO A 68 2.88 -8.12 -14.14
N PHE A 69 3.89 -8.30 -13.28
CA PHE A 69 4.01 -7.45 -12.10
C PHE A 69 4.43 -6.05 -12.53
N VAL A 70 3.68 -5.02 -12.13
CA VAL A 70 4.01 -3.62 -12.40
C VAL A 70 4.37 -2.94 -11.09
N LYS A 71 5.57 -2.37 -10.99
CA LYS A 71 6.08 -1.76 -9.75
C LYS A 71 7.01 -0.59 -10.03
N SER A 72 7.09 0.32 -9.06
CA SER A 72 8.17 1.30 -9.03
C SER A 72 9.46 0.67 -8.51
N LEU A 73 10.59 0.98 -9.14
CA LEU A 73 11.91 0.58 -8.64
C LEU A 73 12.27 1.45 -7.44
N TYR A 74 12.53 0.86 -6.28
CA TYR A 74 12.75 1.59 -5.02
C TYR A 74 13.77 2.74 -5.13
N ASP A 75 14.94 2.47 -5.72
CA ASP A 75 16.02 3.43 -5.88
C ASP A 75 15.67 4.58 -6.84
N ALA A 76 14.63 4.42 -7.67
CA ALA A 76 14.19 5.39 -8.66
C ALA A 76 12.72 5.84 -8.45
N ALA A 77 12.04 5.38 -7.39
CA ALA A 77 10.65 5.74 -7.11
C ALA A 77 10.51 7.19 -6.63
N ARG A 78 11.62 7.80 -6.21
CA ARG A 78 11.71 9.17 -5.73
C ARG A 78 12.78 9.93 -6.50
N TYR A 79 12.52 11.20 -6.73
CA TYR A 79 13.45 12.17 -7.32
C TYR A 79 13.71 13.24 -6.27
N VAL A 80 14.98 13.50 -5.93
CA VAL A 80 15.34 14.61 -5.05
C VAL A 80 16.60 15.26 -5.58
N GLU A 81 16.45 16.47 -6.11
CA GLU A 81 17.55 17.26 -6.62
C GLU A 81 17.99 18.28 -5.58
N PHE A 82 19.25 18.22 -5.18
CA PHE A 82 19.86 19.16 -4.25
C PHE A 82 20.69 20.17 -5.00
N LYS A 83 20.56 21.44 -4.61
CA LYS A 83 21.52 22.47 -5.01
C LYS A 83 22.90 22.12 -4.46
N GLU A 84 23.89 22.08 -5.34
CA GLU A 84 25.29 21.75 -5.01
C GLU A 84 25.47 20.36 -4.35
N GLY A 85 24.50 19.44 -4.48
CA GLY A 85 24.59 18.10 -3.90
C GLY A 85 24.51 18.04 -2.37
N ARG A 86 24.14 19.14 -1.69
CA ARG A 86 24.05 19.17 -0.22
C ARG A 86 22.71 18.61 0.26
N GLU A 87 22.74 17.43 0.89
CA GLU A 87 21.56 16.73 1.43
C GLU A 87 20.91 17.43 2.64
N ALA A 88 20.16 18.51 2.39
CA ALA A 88 19.35 19.19 3.38
C ALA A 88 18.02 19.64 2.76
N SER A 89 16.94 19.68 3.55
CA SER A 89 15.62 20.11 3.07
C SER A 89 15.64 21.54 2.52
N ALA A 90 16.40 22.44 3.15
CA ALA A 90 16.62 23.81 2.70
C ALA A 90 17.38 23.91 1.36
N ASN A 91 18.04 22.84 0.93
CA ASN A 91 18.82 22.76 -0.30
C ASN A 91 18.09 22.02 -1.44
N VAL A 92 16.84 21.57 -1.22
CA VAL A 92 16.06 20.91 -2.27
C VAL A 92 15.71 21.93 -3.36
N ALA A 93 16.05 21.60 -4.60
CA ALA A 93 15.62 22.31 -5.79
C ALA A 93 14.32 21.71 -6.32
N TRP A 94 14.28 20.39 -6.56
CA TRP A 94 13.12 19.70 -7.11
C TRP A 94 12.91 18.37 -6.41
N SER A 95 11.65 17.97 -6.26
CA SER A 95 11.28 16.67 -5.68
C SER A 95 10.24 15.96 -6.53
N GLY A 96 10.19 14.63 -6.44
CA GLY A 96 9.17 13.82 -7.10
C GLY A 96 9.01 12.46 -6.42
N GLU A 97 7.81 11.91 -6.46
CA GLU A 97 7.49 10.58 -5.95
C GLU A 97 6.42 9.93 -6.84
N ILE A 98 6.62 8.64 -7.13
CA ILE A 98 5.58 7.82 -7.77
C ILE A 98 4.61 7.38 -6.66
N GLN A 99 3.44 8.01 -6.64
CA GLN A 99 2.43 7.81 -5.60
C GLN A 99 1.57 6.57 -5.86
N GLY A 100 1.31 6.25 -7.13
CA GLY A 100 0.40 5.17 -7.48
C GLY A 100 0.65 4.64 -8.88
N ILE A 101 0.41 3.35 -9.05
CA ILE A 101 0.45 2.68 -10.34
C ILE A 101 -0.79 1.79 -10.44
N SER A 102 -1.56 1.97 -11.51
CA SER A 102 -2.65 1.09 -11.89
C SER A 102 -2.32 0.49 -13.26
N ALA A 103 -2.56 -0.80 -13.45
CA ALA A 103 -2.25 -1.46 -14.71
C ALA A 103 -3.27 -2.54 -15.07
N GLY A 104 -3.51 -2.67 -16.37
CA GLY A 104 -4.30 -3.73 -16.96
C GLY A 104 -3.56 -4.32 -18.16
N CYS A 105 -3.76 -5.60 -18.40
CA CYS A 105 -3.21 -6.28 -19.57
C CYS A 105 -4.31 -7.02 -20.33
N GLN A 106 -4.02 -7.37 -21.58
CA GLN A 106 -4.88 -8.16 -22.44
C GLN A 106 -4.06 -9.26 -23.12
N TYR A 107 -4.71 -10.42 -23.27
CA TYR A 107 -4.20 -11.56 -24.01
C TYR A 107 -5.11 -11.84 -25.18
N LYS A 108 -4.51 -12.18 -26.33
CA LYS A 108 -5.24 -12.64 -27.50
C LYS A 108 -4.44 -13.74 -28.18
N ASP A 109 -4.95 -14.97 -28.16
CA ASP A 109 -4.38 -16.17 -28.80
C ASP A 109 -2.85 -16.30 -28.66
N GLU A 110 -2.09 -16.07 -29.73
CA GLU A 110 -0.62 -16.09 -29.76
C GLU A 110 0.00 -14.67 -29.83
N GLU A 111 -0.82 -13.62 -29.86
CA GLU A 111 -0.37 -12.23 -29.94
C GLU A 111 0.43 -11.83 -28.68
N PRO A 112 1.37 -10.87 -28.78
CA PRO A 112 2.02 -10.28 -27.61
C PRO A 112 1.03 -9.80 -26.54
N ILE A 113 1.44 -9.82 -25.27
CA ILE A 113 0.62 -9.26 -24.20
C ILE A 113 0.59 -7.75 -24.38
N GLN A 114 -0.61 -7.17 -24.42
CA GLN A 114 -0.81 -5.73 -24.48
C GLN A 114 -1.03 -5.21 -23.07
N LEU A 115 -0.17 -4.32 -22.59
CA LEU A 115 -0.25 -3.73 -21.26
C LEU A 115 -0.51 -2.23 -21.35
N ARG A 116 -1.43 -1.76 -20.51
CA ARG A 116 -1.71 -0.35 -20.27
C ARG A 116 -1.52 -0.05 -18.80
N MET A 117 -0.93 1.09 -18.48
CA MET A 117 -0.78 1.53 -17.11
C MET A 117 -0.98 3.03 -16.97
N GLU A 118 -1.52 3.40 -15.82
CA GLU A 118 -1.65 4.76 -15.35
C GLU A 118 -0.69 4.95 -14.17
N VAL A 119 0.03 6.07 -14.18
CA VAL A 119 1.02 6.41 -13.15
C VAL A 119 0.69 7.77 -12.57
N LEU A 120 0.53 7.81 -11.25
CA LEU A 120 0.37 9.05 -10.50
C LEU A 120 1.72 9.49 -9.94
N PHE A 121 2.17 10.66 -10.39
CA PHE A 121 3.34 11.35 -9.86
C PHE A 121 2.89 12.47 -8.92
N GLU A 122 3.55 12.62 -7.78
CA GLU A 122 3.56 13.87 -7.00
C GLU A 122 4.92 14.53 -7.22
N VAL A 123 4.95 15.75 -7.72
CA VAL A 123 6.18 16.52 -7.93
C VAL A 123 6.14 17.81 -7.11
N GLY A 124 7.31 18.31 -6.73
CA GLY A 124 7.43 19.45 -5.85
C GLY A 124 8.54 20.42 -6.27
N LYS A 125 8.26 21.71 -6.06
CA LYS A 125 9.21 22.81 -6.20
C LYS A 125 9.83 23.09 -4.83
N GLY A 126 11.15 22.98 -4.73
CA GLY A 126 11.89 23.28 -3.50
C GLY A 126 12.23 24.77 -3.34
N PRO A 127 12.79 25.15 -2.19
CA PRO A 127 13.27 26.50 -1.91
C PRO A 127 14.47 26.92 -2.79
N GLN A 128 15.24 25.95 -3.30
CA GLN A 128 16.38 26.22 -4.20
C GLN A 128 16.04 26.04 -5.68
N ALA A 129 14.76 25.88 -6.04
CA ALA A 129 14.35 25.72 -7.42
C ALA A 129 14.57 27.01 -8.22
N ASP A 130 15.17 26.90 -9.40
CA ASP A 130 15.24 28.01 -10.35
C ASP A 130 13.95 28.08 -11.17
N GLY A 131 13.16 29.14 -10.96
CA GLY A 131 11.89 29.34 -11.66
C GLY A 131 10.76 28.42 -11.20
N ARG A 132 9.76 28.22 -12.07
CA ARG A 132 8.53 27.46 -11.80
C ARG A 132 8.27 26.33 -12.80
N GLN A 133 9.25 26.03 -13.65
CA GLN A 133 9.14 25.00 -14.69
C GLN A 133 10.22 23.96 -14.51
N LYS A 134 9.86 22.69 -14.69
CA LYS A 134 10.81 21.57 -14.66
C LYS A 134 10.32 20.49 -15.61
N THR A 135 11.23 19.94 -16.40
CA THR A 135 10.99 18.67 -17.08
C THR A 135 11.65 17.57 -16.27
N TYR A 136 10.85 16.69 -15.68
CA TYR A 136 11.34 15.44 -15.11
C TYR A 136 11.50 14.42 -16.23
N ARG A 137 12.33 13.42 -16.01
CA ARG A 137 12.38 12.23 -16.87
C ARG A 137 12.05 11.01 -16.06
N TYR A 138 11.31 10.10 -16.66
CA TYR A 138 11.02 8.80 -16.10
C TYR A 138 11.20 7.74 -17.17
N TRP A 139 11.35 6.50 -16.76
CA TRP A 139 11.54 5.38 -17.67
C TRP A 139 10.62 4.23 -17.28
N VAL A 140 10.24 3.46 -18.29
CA VAL A 140 9.51 2.20 -18.14
C VAL A 140 10.35 1.10 -18.75
N ALA A 141 10.57 0.02 -18.01
CA ALA A 141 11.35 -1.12 -18.45
C ALA A 141 10.54 -2.40 -18.35
N VAL A 142 10.52 -3.19 -19.42
CA VAL A 142 10.02 -4.56 -19.42
C VAL A 142 11.20 -5.49 -19.17
N THR A 143 11.05 -6.39 -18.21
CA THR A 143 12.09 -7.34 -17.81
C THR A 143 11.56 -8.76 -17.84
N ASP A 144 12.43 -9.72 -18.15
CA ASP A 144 12.24 -11.10 -17.71
C ASP A 144 12.51 -11.11 -16.20
N ARG A 145 11.53 -11.59 -15.44
CA ARG A 145 11.48 -11.43 -13.99
C ARG A 145 12.79 -11.87 -13.35
N ASN A 146 13.45 -10.93 -12.67
CA ASN A 146 14.73 -11.12 -11.98
C ASN A 146 15.93 -11.54 -12.87
N ARG A 147 15.88 -11.37 -14.20
CA ARG A 147 16.95 -11.82 -15.09
C ARG A 147 17.54 -10.72 -15.95
N SER A 148 16.75 -10.13 -16.85
CA SER A 148 17.27 -9.22 -17.86
C SER A 148 16.25 -8.18 -18.30
N VAL A 149 16.73 -6.99 -18.64
CA VAL A 149 15.92 -5.95 -19.29
C VAL A 149 15.70 -6.35 -20.75
N LEU A 150 14.44 -6.47 -21.15
CA LEU A 150 14.03 -6.78 -22.52
C LEU A 150 13.85 -5.51 -23.35
N ALA A 151 13.25 -4.49 -22.75
CA ALA A 151 13.03 -3.18 -23.35
C ALA A 151 13.05 -2.11 -22.26
N LYS A 152 13.51 -0.91 -22.60
CA LYS A 152 13.42 0.27 -21.75
C LYS A 152 13.16 1.49 -22.62
N GLU A 153 12.21 2.31 -22.19
CA GLU A 153 11.88 3.58 -22.83
C GLU A 153 11.89 4.69 -21.80
N THR A 154 12.29 5.89 -22.22
CA THR A 154 12.36 7.10 -21.37
C THR A 154 11.37 8.13 -21.89
N PHE A 155 10.70 8.80 -20.98
CA PHE A 155 9.66 9.79 -21.22
C PHE A 155 9.98 11.09 -20.50
N ASP A 156 9.60 12.22 -21.12
CA ASP A 156 9.66 13.53 -20.50
C ASP A 156 8.33 13.84 -19.79
N LEU A 157 8.41 14.44 -18.61
CA LEU A 157 7.29 14.90 -17.80
C LEU A 157 7.46 16.40 -17.53
N PRO A 158 7.08 17.27 -18.49
CA PRO A 158 7.15 18.72 -18.32
C PRO A 158 6.06 19.19 -17.36
N VAL A 159 6.45 19.97 -16.35
CA VAL A 159 5.52 20.57 -15.39
C VAL A 159 5.77 22.06 -15.23
N THR A 160 4.69 22.79 -15.02
CA THR A 160 4.71 24.22 -14.65
C THR A 160 3.90 24.39 -13.38
N PHE A 161 4.53 24.90 -12.32
CA PHE A 161 3.90 25.13 -11.02
C PHE A 161 3.08 26.44 -11.04
N PRO A 162 1.75 26.41 -10.86
CA PRO A 162 0.92 27.62 -10.74
C PRO A 162 1.34 28.49 -9.57
N GLU A 163 1.19 29.81 -9.63
CA GLU A 163 1.59 30.70 -8.54
C GLU A 163 0.97 30.26 -7.19
N GLY A 164 1.78 30.28 -6.12
CA GLY A 164 1.35 29.84 -4.79
C GLY A 164 1.33 28.32 -4.58
N GLU A 165 1.52 27.51 -5.61
CA GLU A 165 1.58 26.04 -5.51
C GLU A 165 3.02 25.54 -5.64
N ASP A 166 3.50 24.79 -4.66
CA ASP A 166 4.83 24.16 -4.71
C ASP A 166 4.74 22.64 -4.86
N ARG A 167 3.54 22.10 -5.09
CA ARG A 167 3.29 20.67 -5.32
C ARG A 167 2.23 20.47 -6.39
N LEU A 168 2.42 19.45 -7.21
CA LEU A 168 1.50 19.06 -8.27
C LEU A 168 1.36 17.54 -8.33
N TYR A 169 0.15 17.09 -8.68
CA TYR A 169 -0.11 15.71 -9.06
C TYR A 169 -0.24 15.64 -10.58
N VAL A 170 0.47 14.69 -11.20
CA VAL A 170 0.45 14.49 -12.65
C VAL A 170 0.18 13.02 -12.94
N THR A 171 -0.80 12.76 -13.78
CA THR A 171 -1.19 11.41 -14.17
C THR A 171 -0.76 11.13 -15.61
N GLU A 172 0.11 10.14 -15.79
CA GLU A 172 0.57 9.68 -17.09
C GLU A 172 -0.13 8.38 -17.50
N ASN A 173 -0.60 8.32 -18.74
CA ASN A 173 -1.28 7.16 -19.31
C ASN A 173 -0.40 6.52 -20.39
N ILE A 174 0.09 5.31 -20.11
CA ILE A 174 0.98 4.55 -21.00
C ILE A 174 0.19 3.37 -21.56
N ASN A 175 -0.22 3.47 -22.83
CA ASN A 175 -1.24 2.57 -23.40
C ASN A 175 -0.71 1.45 -24.33
N ASN A 176 0.58 1.47 -24.66
CA ASN A 176 1.12 0.69 -25.77
C ASN A 176 2.36 -0.14 -25.37
N ILE A 177 2.38 -0.71 -24.17
CA ILE A 177 3.47 -1.60 -23.75
C ILE A 177 3.21 -3.00 -24.33
N THR A 178 4.03 -3.38 -25.31
CA THR A 178 3.96 -4.69 -25.95
C THR A 178 4.99 -5.64 -25.35
N ILE A 179 4.55 -6.76 -24.80
CA ILE A 179 5.42 -7.77 -24.18
C ILE A 179 5.41 -9.04 -25.04
N PRO A 180 6.55 -9.40 -25.67
CA PRO A 180 6.60 -10.55 -26.55
C PRO A 180 6.37 -11.84 -25.77
N ARG A 181 5.55 -12.73 -26.33
CA ARG A 181 5.36 -14.10 -25.83
C ARG A 181 6.04 -15.09 -26.75
N ALA A 182 6.72 -16.08 -26.17
CA ALA A 182 7.31 -17.16 -26.94
C ALA A 182 6.26 -18.17 -27.41
N SER A 183 5.15 -18.32 -26.68
CA SER A 183 4.02 -19.18 -27.05
C SER A 183 2.75 -18.73 -26.31
N ILE A 184 1.59 -19.31 -26.67
CA ILE A 184 0.32 -19.11 -25.96
C ILE A 184 0.40 -19.44 -24.46
N SER A 185 1.26 -20.39 -24.08
CA SER A 185 1.49 -20.81 -22.68
C SER A 185 2.38 -19.84 -21.88
N THR A 186 3.02 -18.87 -22.54
CA THR A 186 3.88 -17.90 -21.86
C THR A 186 3.03 -16.98 -20.99
N SER A 187 3.17 -17.16 -19.67
CA SER A 187 2.48 -16.36 -18.68
C SER A 187 3.11 -14.98 -18.51
N GLY A 188 2.27 -13.96 -18.39
CA GLY A 188 2.63 -12.59 -18.06
C GLY A 188 3.36 -12.48 -16.73
N SER A 189 3.11 -13.39 -15.78
CA SER A 189 3.82 -13.44 -14.49
C SER A 189 5.32 -13.75 -14.61
N ASN A 190 5.79 -14.17 -15.79
CA ASN A 190 7.21 -14.32 -16.10
C ASN A 190 7.88 -12.97 -16.38
N PHE A 191 7.10 -11.91 -16.59
CA PHE A 191 7.59 -10.57 -16.86
C PHE A 191 7.32 -9.65 -15.67
N GLU A 192 8.16 -8.63 -15.58
CA GLU A 192 8.00 -7.52 -14.66
C GLU A 192 8.18 -6.20 -15.42
N VAL A 193 7.27 -5.27 -15.20
CA VAL A 193 7.32 -3.90 -15.72
C VAL A 193 7.73 -2.98 -14.59
N LEU A 194 8.91 -2.40 -14.70
CA LEU A 194 9.46 -1.48 -13.72
C LEU A 194 9.34 -0.05 -14.23
N ILE A 195 9.00 0.87 -13.32
CA ILE A 195 9.01 2.30 -13.58
C ILE A 195 9.88 3.03 -12.57
N GLY A 196 10.53 4.10 -12.99
CA GLY A 196 11.26 4.98 -12.10
C GLY A 196 11.58 6.31 -12.76
N PHE A 197 11.89 7.32 -11.95
CA PHE A 197 12.52 8.52 -12.45
C PHE A 197 13.91 8.22 -13.02
N GLU A 198 14.33 9.00 -13.99
CA GLU A 198 15.74 9.08 -14.35
C GLU A 198 16.48 9.83 -13.25
N VAL A 199 17.15 9.06 -12.40
CA VAL A 199 17.86 9.56 -11.22
C VAL A 199 19.36 9.44 -11.42
N THR A 200 20.12 10.35 -10.79
CA THR A 200 21.58 10.22 -10.73
C THR A 200 21.99 9.10 -9.76
N PRO A 201 23.23 8.58 -9.85
CA PRO A 201 23.73 7.61 -8.87
C PRO A 201 23.64 8.09 -7.41
N GLN A 202 23.83 9.40 -7.19
CA GLN A 202 23.72 10.02 -5.87
C GLN A 202 22.28 10.01 -5.37
N MET A 203 21.31 10.34 -6.23
CA MET A 203 19.88 10.25 -5.91
C MET A 203 19.47 8.81 -5.60
N ALA A 204 19.93 7.84 -6.39
CA ALA A 204 19.66 6.42 -6.16
C ALA A 204 20.22 5.95 -4.80
N ALA A 205 21.43 6.37 -4.44
CA ALA A 205 22.01 6.07 -3.12
C ALA A 205 21.21 6.72 -1.98
N PHE A 206 20.83 8.00 -2.11
CA PHE A 206 19.97 8.69 -1.15
C PHE A 206 18.63 7.95 -0.95
N ASN A 207 18.05 7.46 -2.04
CA ASN A 207 16.81 6.70 -2.01
C ASN A 207 16.99 5.34 -1.31
N ARG A 208 18.07 4.62 -1.63
CA ARG A 208 18.40 3.31 -1.06
C ARG A 208 18.60 3.37 0.45
N ASP A 209 19.22 4.42 0.95
CA ASP A 209 19.45 4.64 2.38
C ASP A 209 18.15 4.93 3.16
N GLY A 210 17.01 5.05 2.48
CA GLY A 210 15.73 5.38 3.09
C GLY A 210 15.71 6.79 3.69
N LYS A 211 16.68 7.64 3.32
CA LYS A 211 16.74 9.03 3.78
C LYS A 211 15.44 9.72 3.36
N ARG A 212 14.77 10.26 4.37
CA ARG A 212 13.61 11.13 4.23
C ARG A 212 13.94 12.33 5.09
N PHE A 213 13.79 13.54 4.55
CA PHE A 213 13.83 14.72 5.41
C PHE A 213 12.68 14.59 6.40
N ARG A 214 13.01 14.16 7.62
CA ARG A 214 12.13 14.39 8.75
C ARG A 214 12.17 15.89 8.97
N LEU A 215 11.17 16.60 8.43
CA LEU A 215 10.83 17.91 8.96
C LEU A 215 10.46 17.66 10.42
N ASN A 216 11.40 17.86 11.34
CA ASN A 216 11.09 17.97 12.77
C ASN A 216 10.32 19.27 12.95
N VAL A 217 9.03 19.24 12.64
CA VAL A 217 8.11 20.32 12.98
C VAL A 217 7.72 20.11 14.44
N GLY A 218 8.24 20.93 15.35
CA GLY A 218 7.68 21.07 16.70
C GLY A 218 8.52 20.64 17.90
N GLN A 219 9.78 20.21 17.75
CA GLN A 219 10.67 20.09 18.93
C GLN A 219 11.52 21.35 19.05
N ALA A 220 10.99 22.33 19.78
CA ALA A 220 11.80 23.40 20.34
C ALA A 220 12.88 22.75 21.21
N SER A 221 14.15 22.90 20.81
CA SER A 221 15.30 22.61 21.64
C SER A 221 15.39 23.66 22.74
N ASN A 222 14.53 23.55 23.75
CA ASN A 222 14.62 24.34 24.98
C ASN A 222 15.08 23.42 26.12
N THR A 223 16.39 23.29 26.29
CA THR A 223 17.05 23.41 27.60
C THR A 223 18.58 23.36 27.42
N PRO A 224 19.33 24.43 27.77
CA PRO A 224 20.71 24.28 28.20
C PRO A 224 20.67 23.64 29.59
N ASN A 225 21.31 22.48 29.76
CA ASN A 225 21.48 21.89 31.09
C ASN A 225 22.53 22.68 31.90
N PRO A 226 22.39 22.74 33.23
CA PRO A 226 23.20 23.56 34.14
C PRO A 226 24.65 23.08 34.28
#